data_AF-A0A3R7I0F1-F1
#
_entry.id   AF-A0A3R7I0F1-F1
#
_cell.length_a   1.000
_cell.length_b   1.000
_cell.length_c   1.000
_cell.angle_alpha   90.00
_cell.angle_beta   90.00
_cell.angle_gamma   90.00
#
_symmetry.space_group_name_H-M   'P 1'
#
loop_
_entity.id
_entity.type
_entity.pdbx_description
1 polymer ?
#
loop_
_entity_poly.entity_id
_entity_poly.type
_entity_poly.pdbx_seq_one_letter_code
_entity_poly.pdbx_strand_id
1 'polypeptide(L)'
;RLLASGPKTGLYEIVIPPVEPGSSIMPGKVNPSILEAVNMACLAIQGNDYIIANAAQAGQLELNTHMPIVAYCIIDSIKLLSRIGVLMAEKCVDGIDVNEDRCREYFEKSIGLATVLNPYIGYDRAAEVAKEALMEGRTIREIVLEKGILDEDELDSILDHERITSPNLEKVRKVNKML
;
A
#
# COMPACT_ATOMS: atom_id res chain seq x y z
N ARG A 1 2.48 -5.85 -6.19
CA ARG A 1 1.87 -5.82 -7.56
C ARG A 1 1.29 -4.46 -7.87
N LEU A 2 0.24 -4.00 -7.16
CA LEU A 2 -0.43 -2.73 -7.45
C LEU A 2 0.52 -1.51 -7.41
N LEU A 3 1.31 -1.37 -6.34
CA LEU A 3 2.28 -0.28 -6.19
C LEU A 3 3.37 -0.30 -7.28
N ALA A 4 3.67 -1.46 -7.84
CA ALA A 4 4.62 -1.66 -8.93
C ALA A 4 3.99 -1.54 -10.34
N SER A 5 2.69 -1.27 -10.45
CA SER A 5 2.02 -1.11 -11.74
C SER A 5 2.59 0.09 -12.49
N GLY A 6 2.92 -0.04 -13.77
CA GLY A 6 3.59 1.01 -14.52
C GLY A 6 4.34 0.48 -15.75
N PRO A 7 5.43 1.15 -16.20
CA PRO A 7 6.10 2.27 -15.54
C PRO A 7 5.49 3.65 -15.83
N LYS A 8 4.62 3.78 -16.84
CA LYS A 8 4.08 5.10 -17.27
C LYS A 8 2.58 5.29 -17.01
N THR A 9 1.82 4.20 -16.96
CA THR A 9 0.34 4.24 -16.89
C THR A 9 -0.19 3.50 -15.67
N GLY A 10 0.54 3.57 -14.54
CA GLY A 10 0.18 2.96 -13.27
C GLY A 10 0.69 3.79 -12.08
N LEU A 11 0.73 3.18 -10.89
CA LEU A 11 1.20 3.84 -9.67
C LEU A 11 2.72 4.09 -9.70
N TYR A 12 3.49 3.02 -9.93
CA TYR A 12 4.93 3.02 -10.04
C TYR A 12 5.65 3.66 -8.83
N GLU A 13 5.09 3.48 -7.63
CA GLU A 13 5.67 3.92 -6.34
C GLU A 13 6.87 3.06 -5.93
N ILE A 14 6.83 1.78 -6.29
CA ILE A 14 7.96 0.86 -6.08
C ILE A 14 8.36 0.19 -7.39
N VAL A 15 9.63 -0.16 -7.48
CA VAL A 15 10.19 -1.00 -8.53
C VAL A 15 10.51 -2.36 -7.92
N ILE A 16 10.17 -3.42 -8.64
CA ILE A 16 10.48 -4.79 -8.23
C ILE A 16 11.53 -5.40 -9.16
N PRO A 17 12.32 -6.37 -8.71
CA PRO A 17 13.35 -7.00 -9.53
C PRO A 17 12.79 -7.60 -10.82
N PRO A 18 13.43 -7.35 -11.99
CA PRO A 18 13.07 -8.03 -13.22
C PRO A 18 13.62 -9.46 -13.20
N VAL A 19 12.73 -10.44 -13.15
CA VAL A 19 13.08 -11.87 -13.09
C VAL A 19 13.14 -12.52 -14.47
N GLU A 20 12.24 -12.15 -15.39
CA GLU A 20 12.25 -12.61 -16.78
C GLU A 20 11.51 -11.63 -17.72
N PRO A 21 11.68 -11.75 -19.05
CA PRO A 21 10.87 -11.02 -20.02
C PRO A 21 9.38 -11.35 -19.86
N GLY A 22 8.55 -10.32 -19.65
CA GLY A 22 7.13 -10.46 -19.37
C GLY A 22 6.23 -10.58 -20.60
N SER A 23 6.79 -10.51 -21.81
CA SER A 23 6.02 -10.68 -23.05
C SER A 23 6.90 -11.10 -24.21
N SER A 24 6.39 -12.02 -25.03
CA SER A 24 7.00 -12.41 -26.30
C SER A 24 6.87 -11.35 -27.40
N ILE A 25 5.94 -10.40 -27.27
CA ILE A 25 5.63 -9.40 -28.31
C ILE A 25 5.90 -7.95 -27.89
N MET A 26 6.02 -7.65 -26.60
CA MET A 26 6.32 -6.30 -26.10
C MET A 26 7.76 -6.25 -25.58
N PRO A 27 8.72 -5.75 -26.39
CA PRO A 27 10.11 -5.64 -25.97
C PRO A 27 10.26 -4.82 -24.69
N GLY A 28 11.06 -5.32 -23.75
CA GLY A 28 11.34 -4.62 -22.48
C GLY A 28 10.22 -4.69 -21.44
N LYS A 29 9.08 -5.33 -21.72
CA LYS A 29 8.04 -5.54 -20.70
C LYS A 29 8.53 -6.53 -19.64
N VAL A 30 8.34 -6.19 -18.38
CA VAL A 30 8.58 -7.05 -17.20
C VAL A 30 7.29 -7.14 -16.40
N ASN A 31 6.93 -8.34 -15.94
CA ASN A 31 5.73 -8.57 -15.12
C ASN A 31 6.12 -8.93 -13.67
N PRO A 32 5.22 -8.73 -12.70
CA PRO A 32 5.43 -9.16 -11.31
C PRO A 32 5.19 -10.67 -11.11
N SER A 33 5.82 -11.52 -11.92
CA SER A 33 5.51 -12.96 -12.01
C SER A 33 5.73 -13.73 -10.72
N ILE A 34 6.73 -13.37 -9.91
CA ILE A 34 6.94 -13.96 -8.58
C ILE A 34 5.71 -13.75 -7.70
N LEU A 35 5.13 -12.54 -7.70
CA LEU A 35 3.93 -12.24 -6.94
C LEU A 35 2.67 -12.89 -7.54
N GLU A 36 2.65 -13.17 -8.85
CA GLU A 36 1.59 -13.95 -9.49
C GLU A 36 1.66 -15.44 -9.06
N ALA A 37 2.85 -16.01 -9.00
CA ALA A 37 3.07 -17.38 -8.49
C ALA A 37 2.67 -17.52 -7.02
N VAL A 38 3.06 -16.55 -6.17
CA VAL A 38 2.63 -16.47 -4.76
C VAL A 38 1.12 -16.44 -4.65
N ASN A 39 0.44 -15.61 -5.44
CA ASN A 39 -1.02 -15.53 -5.43
C ASN A 39 -1.68 -16.86 -5.82
N MET A 40 -1.18 -17.54 -6.86
CA MET A 40 -1.70 -18.86 -7.25
C MET A 40 -1.49 -19.91 -6.15
N ALA A 41 -0.35 -19.88 -5.46
CA ALA A 41 -0.10 -20.78 -4.32
C ALA A 41 -1.04 -20.50 -3.15
N CYS A 42 -1.30 -19.22 -2.81
CA CYS A 42 -2.27 -18.85 -1.78
C CYS A 42 -3.68 -19.35 -2.11
N LEU A 43 -4.10 -19.25 -3.38
CA LEU A 43 -5.40 -19.77 -3.83
C LEU A 43 -5.46 -21.31 -3.69
N ALA A 44 -4.39 -22.02 -4.06
CA ALA A 44 -4.31 -23.47 -3.89
C ALA A 44 -4.40 -23.88 -2.40
N ILE A 45 -3.69 -23.16 -1.51
CA ILE A 45 -3.72 -23.40 -0.07
C ILE A 45 -5.14 -23.18 0.50
N GLN A 46 -5.85 -22.14 0.05
CA GLN A 46 -7.25 -21.92 0.44
C GLN A 46 -8.16 -23.07 -0.02
N GLY A 47 -7.94 -23.60 -1.23
CA GLY A 47 -8.65 -24.79 -1.72
C GLY A 47 -8.38 -26.02 -0.85
N ASN A 48 -7.12 -26.24 -0.46
CA ASN A 48 -6.74 -27.31 0.46
C ASN A 48 -7.41 -27.16 1.84
N ASP A 49 -7.48 -25.94 2.38
CA ASP A 49 -8.18 -25.67 3.64
C ASP A 49 -9.68 -26.02 3.56
N TYR A 50 -10.33 -25.66 2.45
CA TYR A 50 -11.72 -26.05 2.22
C TYR A 50 -11.92 -27.57 2.19
N ILE A 51 -11.01 -28.32 1.54
CA ILE A 51 -11.05 -29.79 1.55
C ILE A 51 -10.87 -30.33 2.97
N ILE A 52 -9.92 -29.79 3.73
CA ILE A 52 -9.66 -30.18 5.12
C ILE A 52 -10.91 -29.98 5.97
N ALA A 53 -11.55 -28.81 5.89
CA ALA A 53 -12.76 -28.50 6.65
C ALA A 53 -13.88 -29.51 6.37
N ASN A 54 -14.12 -29.81 5.08
CA ASN A 54 -15.15 -30.77 4.67
C ASN A 54 -14.81 -32.22 5.09
N ALA A 55 -13.56 -32.62 5.00
CA ALA A 55 -13.11 -33.95 5.44
C ALA A 55 -13.18 -34.11 6.96
N ALA A 56 -12.81 -33.07 7.72
CA ALA A 56 -12.82 -33.07 9.17
C ALA A 56 -14.25 -33.21 9.74
N GLN A 57 -15.24 -32.52 9.16
CA GLN A 57 -16.64 -32.62 9.61
C GLN A 57 -17.32 -33.97 9.28
N ALA A 58 -16.77 -34.74 8.33
CA ALA A 58 -17.39 -35.95 7.80
C ALA A 58 -17.02 -37.24 8.57
N GLY A 59 -16.65 -37.12 9.85
CA GLY A 59 -16.41 -38.28 10.72
C GLY A 59 -17.69 -39.07 10.98
N GLN A 60 -17.57 -40.39 11.14
CA GLN A 60 -18.72 -41.26 11.41
C GLN A 60 -18.44 -42.11 12.66
N LEU A 61 -19.19 -41.80 13.73
CA LEU A 61 -19.11 -42.48 15.03
C LEU A 61 -17.66 -42.51 15.56
N GLU A 62 -17.06 -43.69 15.71
CA GLU A 62 -15.77 -43.89 16.37
C GLU A 62 -14.57 -43.42 15.54
N LEU A 63 -14.72 -43.16 14.23
CA LEU A 63 -13.58 -42.86 13.35
C LEU A 63 -13.90 -41.92 12.20
N ASN A 64 -12.95 -41.05 11.87
CA ASN A 64 -12.96 -40.32 10.61
C ASN A 64 -12.02 -41.00 9.60
N THR A 65 -12.59 -41.56 8.52
CA THR A 65 -11.86 -42.28 7.47
C THR A 65 -11.25 -41.37 6.40
N HIS A 66 -11.55 -40.06 6.43
CA HIS A 66 -11.03 -39.05 5.50
C HIS A 66 -9.66 -38.47 5.92
N MET A 67 -9.05 -38.97 7.00
CA MET A 67 -7.74 -38.50 7.47
C MET A 67 -6.62 -38.53 6.41
N PRO A 68 -6.58 -39.47 5.43
CA PRO A 68 -5.57 -39.42 4.37
C PRO A 68 -5.61 -38.16 3.51
N ILE A 69 -6.81 -37.66 3.15
CA ILE A 69 -6.92 -36.43 2.34
C ILE A 69 -6.58 -35.18 3.18
N VAL A 70 -6.94 -35.19 4.48
CA VAL A 70 -6.53 -34.13 5.41
C VAL A 70 -5.00 -34.05 5.48
N ALA A 71 -4.32 -35.17 5.70
CA ALA A 71 -2.87 -35.22 5.78
C ALA A 71 -2.21 -34.76 4.46
N TYR A 72 -2.73 -35.20 3.32
CA TYR A 72 -2.25 -34.76 2.01
C TYR A 72 -2.33 -33.24 1.84
N CYS A 73 -3.51 -32.66 2.04
CA CYS A 73 -3.73 -31.22 1.88
C CYS A 73 -2.87 -30.39 2.84
N ILE A 74 -2.69 -30.83 4.09
CA ILE A 74 -1.81 -30.16 5.06
C ILE A 74 -0.36 -30.18 4.57
N ILE A 75 0.16 -31.35 4.19
CA ILE A 75 1.55 -31.49 3.75
C ILE A 75 1.81 -30.71 2.47
N ASP A 76 0.87 -30.73 1.52
CA ASP A 76 0.97 -29.98 0.27
C ASP A 76 0.98 -28.46 0.52
N SER A 77 0.07 -27.97 1.36
CA SER A 77 0.02 -26.56 1.75
C SER A 77 1.31 -26.10 2.44
N ILE A 78 1.87 -26.90 3.36
CA ILE A 78 3.15 -26.59 4.03
C ILE A 78 4.28 -26.49 3.00
N LYS A 79 4.37 -27.43 2.07
CA LYS A 79 5.40 -27.43 1.02
C LYS A 79 5.28 -26.21 0.11
N LEU A 80 4.07 -25.88 -0.33
CA LEU A 80 3.82 -24.71 -1.17
C LEU A 80 4.19 -23.43 -0.43
N LEU A 81 3.66 -23.23 0.78
CA LEU A 81 3.90 -22.03 1.59
C LEU A 81 5.40 -21.83 1.89
N SER A 82 6.10 -22.90 2.25
CA SER A 82 7.54 -22.84 2.54
C SER A 82 8.35 -22.41 1.31
N ARG A 83 8.02 -22.95 0.13
CA ARG A 83 8.74 -22.64 -1.11
C ARG A 83 8.44 -21.24 -1.63
N ILE A 84 7.17 -20.84 -1.64
CA ILE A 84 6.78 -19.53 -2.15
C ILE A 84 7.20 -18.40 -1.22
N GLY A 85 7.28 -18.64 0.10
CA GLY A 85 7.81 -17.67 1.06
C GLY A 85 9.28 -17.33 0.79
N VAL A 86 10.12 -18.35 0.63
CA VAL A 86 11.54 -18.17 0.29
C VAL A 86 11.70 -17.53 -1.10
N LEU A 87 10.97 -18.02 -2.11
CA LEU A 87 10.99 -17.46 -3.45
C LEU A 87 10.61 -15.97 -3.47
N MET A 88 9.55 -15.60 -2.75
CA MET A 88 9.09 -14.22 -2.67
C MET A 88 10.12 -13.32 -1.97
N ALA A 89 10.73 -13.79 -0.89
CA ALA A 89 11.78 -13.06 -0.19
C ALA A 89 12.95 -12.76 -1.13
N GLU A 90 13.56 -13.82 -1.68
CA GLU A 90 14.81 -13.74 -2.45
C GLU A 90 14.64 -13.10 -3.84
N LYS A 91 13.49 -13.30 -4.51
CA LYS A 91 13.29 -12.87 -5.90
C LYS A 91 12.40 -11.66 -6.06
N CYS A 92 11.83 -11.15 -4.98
CA CYS A 92 11.00 -9.94 -5.04
C CYS A 92 11.35 -8.98 -3.91
N VAL A 93 11.19 -9.39 -2.64
CA VAL A 93 11.23 -8.48 -1.48
C VAL A 93 12.62 -7.88 -1.28
N ASP A 94 13.67 -8.69 -1.34
CA ASP A 94 15.05 -8.24 -1.09
C ASP A 94 15.55 -7.19 -2.08
N GLY A 95 14.93 -7.10 -3.26
CA GLY A 95 15.29 -6.15 -4.30
C GLY A 95 14.21 -5.12 -4.61
N ILE A 96 13.24 -4.91 -3.70
CA ILE A 96 12.30 -3.79 -3.84
C ILE A 96 13.09 -2.48 -3.75
N ASP A 97 12.86 -1.60 -4.71
CA ASP A 97 13.37 -0.24 -4.72
C ASP A 97 12.20 0.75 -4.74
N VAL A 98 12.43 1.98 -4.31
CA VAL A 98 11.39 3.02 -4.19
C VAL A 98 11.59 4.06 -5.28
N ASN A 99 10.50 4.45 -5.93
CA ASN A 99 10.49 5.61 -6.81
C ASN A 99 10.14 6.85 -5.98
N GLU A 100 11.15 7.44 -5.33
CA GLU A 100 10.97 8.56 -4.41
C GLU A 100 10.29 9.77 -5.06
N ASP A 101 10.67 10.10 -6.30
CA ASP A 101 10.06 11.21 -7.06
C ASP A 101 8.56 10.99 -7.27
N ARG A 102 8.17 9.76 -7.61
CA ARG A 102 6.75 9.40 -7.80
C ARG A 102 5.97 9.44 -6.50
N CYS A 103 6.55 8.92 -5.42
CA CYS A 103 5.96 8.98 -4.09
C CYS A 103 5.77 10.43 -3.62
N ARG A 104 6.78 11.29 -3.84
CA ARG A 104 6.72 12.72 -3.53
C ARG A 104 5.67 13.45 -4.37
N GLU A 105 5.57 13.12 -5.66
CA GLU A 105 4.55 13.67 -6.54
C GLU A 105 3.13 13.35 -6.02
N TYR A 106 2.86 12.10 -5.64
CA TYR A 106 1.56 11.72 -5.08
C TYR A 106 1.28 12.35 -3.73
N PHE A 107 2.31 12.48 -2.90
CA PHE A 107 2.20 13.19 -1.64
C PHE A 107 1.74 14.63 -1.84
N GLU A 108 2.46 15.43 -2.65
CA GLU A 108 2.15 16.85 -2.87
C GLU A 108 0.80 17.07 -3.58
N LYS A 109 0.39 16.12 -4.44
CA LYS A 109 -0.92 16.17 -5.12
C LYS A 109 -2.08 15.68 -4.26
N SER A 110 -1.81 15.15 -3.07
CA SER A 110 -2.86 14.61 -2.21
C SER A 110 -3.69 15.73 -1.59
N ILE A 111 -4.97 15.78 -1.96
CA ILE A 111 -5.96 16.65 -1.31
C ILE A 111 -6.10 16.33 0.18
N GLY A 112 -5.75 15.11 0.59
CA GLY A 112 -5.73 14.69 1.99
C GLY A 112 -4.84 15.57 2.89
N LEU A 113 -3.82 16.24 2.32
CA LEU A 113 -2.96 17.16 3.06
C LEU A 113 -3.72 18.32 3.70
N ALA A 114 -4.88 18.72 3.16
CA ALA A 114 -5.73 19.71 3.80
C ALA A 114 -6.14 19.32 5.22
N THR A 115 -6.29 18.02 5.50
CA THR A 115 -6.66 17.52 6.84
C THR A 115 -5.59 17.86 7.88
N VAL A 116 -4.32 17.86 7.48
CA VAL A 116 -3.18 18.21 8.34
C VAL A 116 -3.26 19.68 8.79
N LEU A 117 -3.90 20.53 7.99
CA LEU A 117 -4.04 21.96 8.28
C LEU A 117 -5.16 22.27 9.28
N ASN A 118 -6.12 21.34 9.51
CA ASN A 118 -7.28 21.56 10.38
C ASN A 118 -6.94 22.14 11.76
N PRO A 119 -5.90 21.66 12.50
CA PRO A 119 -5.56 22.20 13.81
C PRO A 119 -5.00 23.63 13.78
N TYR A 120 -4.55 24.11 12.62
CA TYR A 120 -3.87 25.40 12.45
C TYR A 120 -4.80 26.47 11.87
N ILE A 121 -5.62 26.10 10.88
CA ILE A 121 -6.44 27.06 10.12
C ILE A 121 -7.95 26.81 10.26
N GLY A 122 -8.35 25.76 10.98
CA GLY A 122 -9.74 25.33 11.14
C GLY A 122 -10.25 24.50 9.96
N TYR A 123 -11.27 23.68 10.22
CA TYR A 123 -11.85 22.78 9.22
C TYR A 123 -12.42 23.52 8.01
N ASP A 124 -13.21 24.58 8.23
CA ASP A 124 -13.91 25.28 7.14
C ASP A 124 -12.91 25.87 6.13
N ARG A 125 -11.85 26.51 6.63
CA ARG A 125 -10.80 27.10 5.78
C ARG A 125 -9.97 26.04 5.07
N ALA A 126 -9.65 24.92 5.74
CA ALA A 126 -8.97 23.79 5.11
C ALA A 126 -9.84 23.14 4.02
N ALA A 127 -11.14 23.03 4.22
CA ALA A 127 -12.09 22.51 3.24
C ALA A 127 -12.22 23.44 2.02
N GLU A 128 -12.21 24.76 2.22
CA GLU A 128 -12.16 25.75 1.13
C GLU A 128 -10.89 25.58 0.29
N VAL A 129 -9.72 25.49 0.93
CA VAL A 129 -8.43 25.25 0.26
C VAL A 129 -8.46 23.94 -0.54
N ALA A 130 -8.95 22.86 0.06
CA ALA A 130 -9.06 21.55 -0.61
C ALA A 130 -9.96 21.60 -1.85
N LYS A 131 -11.09 22.29 -1.74
CA LYS A 131 -12.06 22.44 -2.84
C LYS A 131 -11.46 23.25 -3.99
N GLU A 132 -10.77 24.33 -3.68
CA GLU A 132 -10.11 25.18 -4.68
C GLU A 132 -8.97 24.44 -5.38
N ALA A 133 -8.10 23.77 -4.62
CA ALA A 133 -7.01 22.95 -5.16
C ALA A 133 -7.54 21.90 -6.15
N LEU A 134 -8.63 21.21 -5.79
CA LEU A 134 -9.26 20.22 -6.66
C LEU A 134 -9.87 20.84 -7.92
N MET A 135 -10.53 21.99 -7.80
CA MET A 135 -11.15 22.68 -8.93
C MET A 135 -10.12 23.23 -9.92
N GLU A 136 -8.99 23.74 -9.43
CA GLU A 136 -7.93 24.36 -10.24
C GLU A 136 -6.86 23.36 -10.70
N GLY A 137 -6.86 22.14 -10.16
CA GLY A 137 -5.83 21.14 -10.45
C GLY A 137 -4.46 21.49 -9.84
N ARG A 138 -4.47 22.21 -8.72
CA ARG A 138 -3.30 22.72 -8.01
C ARG A 138 -3.09 21.96 -6.70
N THR A 139 -1.92 22.08 -6.11
CA THR A 139 -1.58 21.47 -4.81
C THR A 139 -2.15 22.28 -3.65
N ILE A 140 -2.33 21.63 -2.49
CA ILE A 140 -2.69 22.32 -1.25
C ILE A 140 -1.66 23.41 -0.91
N ARG A 141 -0.38 23.09 -1.11
CA ARG A 141 0.75 23.99 -0.85
C ARG A 141 0.66 25.30 -1.65
N GLU A 142 0.42 25.21 -2.96
CA GLU A 142 0.30 26.38 -3.83
C GLU A 142 -0.84 27.33 -3.38
N ILE A 143 -2.01 26.77 -3.05
CA ILE A 143 -3.18 27.56 -2.63
C ILE A 143 -2.94 28.24 -1.26
N VAL A 144 -2.33 27.54 -0.30
CA VAL A 144 -2.04 28.07 1.05
C VAL A 144 -1.07 29.25 0.98
N LEU A 145 0.01 29.10 0.21
CA LEU A 145 1.04 30.15 0.06
C LEU A 145 0.52 31.36 -0.72
N GLU A 146 -0.21 31.14 -1.83
CA GLU A 146 -0.77 32.24 -2.61
C GLU A 146 -1.76 33.09 -1.81
N LYS A 147 -2.60 32.44 -1.00
CA LYS A 147 -3.59 33.14 -0.15
C LYS A 147 -2.97 33.72 1.12
N GLY A 148 -1.66 33.52 1.37
CA GLY A 148 -0.97 33.97 2.57
C GLY A 148 -1.61 33.42 3.85
N ILE A 149 -2.10 32.18 3.82
CA ILE A 149 -2.74 31.55 4.99
C ILE A 149 -1.68 31.14 6.02
N LEU A 150 -0.57 30.59 5.52
CA LEU A 150 0.64 30.22 6.24
C LEU A 150 1.83 30.66 5.40
N ASP A 151 2.96 30.94 6.03
CA ASP A 151 4.22 31.14 5.31
C ASP A 151 4.89 29.81 4.94
N GLU A 152 5.96 29.88 4.14
CA GLU A 152 6.66 28.70 3.62
C GLU A 152 7.28 27.85 4.73
N ASP A 153 7.89 28.48 5.73
CA ASP A 153 8.56 27.80 6.85
C ASP A 153 7.53 27.11 7.77
N GLU A 154 6.41 27.77 8.06
CA GLU A 154 5.29 27.19 8.82
C GLU A 154 4.70 25.99 8.09
N LEU A 155 4.46 26.13 6.78
CA LEU A 155 3.87 25.08 5.97
C LEU A 155 4.79 23.86 5.83
N ASP A 156 6.09 24.07 5.62
CA ASP A 156 7.09 22.99 5.58
C ASP A 156 7.16 22.23 6.89
N SER A 157 7.14 22.95 8.02
CA SER A 157 7.12 22.34 9.35
C SER A 157 5.84 21.52 9.62
N ILE A 158 4.71 21.96 9.06
CA ILE A 158 3.41 21.29 9.22
C ILE A 158 3.30 20.06 8.30
N LEU A 159 3.78 20.17 7.06
CA LEU A 159 3.71 19.11 6.04
C LEU A 159 4.93 18.18 6.04
N ASP A 160 5.79 18.28 7.06
CA ASP A 160 6.90 17.36 7.25
C ASP A 160 6.41 15.90 7.31
N HIS A 161 7.00 15.05 6.48
CA HIS A 161 6.56 13.68 6.26
C HIS A 161 6.77 12.78 7.48
N GLU A 162 7.83 12.97 8.26
CA GLU A 162 8.05 12.21 9.51
C GLU A 162 6.99 12.60 10.56
N ARG A 163 6.68 13.90 10.64
CA ARG A 163 5.70 14.43 11.58
C ARG A 163 4.29 13.92 11.30
N ILE A 164 3.82 13.99 10.07
CA ILE A 164 2.46 13.59 9.69
C ILE A 164 2.24 12.06 9.69
N THR A 165 3.32 11.28 9.63
CA THR A 165 3.27 9.81 9.73
C THR A 165 3.42 9.32 11.18
N SER A 166 3.67 10.23 12.11
CA SER A 166 3.80 9.93 13.54
C SER A 166 2.55 10.37 14.32
N PRO A 167 2.26 9.76 15.48
CA PRO A 167 1.21 10.26 16.37
C PRO A 167 1.44 11.72 16.74
N ASN A 168 0.44 12.58 16.51
CA ASN A 168 0.43 14.00 16.91
C ASN A 168 0.29 14.16 18.45
N LEU A 169 1.20 13.55 19.22
CA LEU A 169 1.23 13.63 20.68
C LEU A 169 1.82 14.95 21.20
N GLU A 170 2.43 15.75 20.31
CA GLU A 170 2.82 17.11 20.64
C GLU A 170 1.59 18.03 20.63
N LYS A 171 1.15 18.35 21.85
CA LYS A 171 0.14 19.36 22.17
C LYS A 171 0.22 20.54 21.21
N VAL A 172 -0.88 20.76 20.49
CA VAL A 172 -1.27 22.04 19.89
C VAL A 172 -0.89 23.17 20.86
N ARG A 173 0.28 23.78 20.65
CA ARG A 173 0.77 24.89 21.46
C ARG A 173 -0.02 26.13 21.04
N LYS A 174 -1.07 26.41 21.81
CA LYS A 174 -1.68 27.74 22.03
C LYS A 174 -1.84 28.63 20.78
N VAL A 175 -2.97 28.49 20.09
CA VAL A 175 -3.64 29.65 19.49
C VAL A 175 -4.71 30.12 20.47
N ASN A 176 -4.27 30.74 21.57
CA ASN A 176 -5.09 31.59 22.43
C ASN A 176 -4.28 32.86 22.69
N LYS A 177 -4.28 33.73 21.68
CA LYS A 177 -3.86 35.14 21.79
C LYS A 177 -4.72 35.97 20.83
N MET A 178 -6.01 36.10 21.18
CA MET A 178 -6.86 37.25 20.88
C MET A 178 -8.28 36.94 21.38
N LEU A 179 -8.47 37.06 22.69
CA LEU A 179 -9.67 37.56 23.37
C LEU A 179 -9.25 38.01 24.77
#